data_AF-A0A084W0M0-F1
#
_entry.id   AF-A0A084W0M0-F1
#
_cell.length_a   1.000
_cell.length_b   1.000
_cell.length_c   1.000
_cell.angle_alpha   90.00
_cell.angle_beta   90.00
_cell.angle_gamma   90.00
#
_symmetry.space_group_name_H-M   'P 1'
#
loop_
_entity.id
_entity.type
_entity.pdbx_description
1 polymer ?
#
loop_
_entity_poly.entity_id
_entity_poly.type
_entity_poly.pdbx_seq_one_letter_code
_entity_poly.pdbx_strand_id
1 'polypeptide(L)'
;MASIDSQSKNRMQGFKNKGKDQDEMRRRRNEVTVELRKNKREETILKRRNVPQTAESTDEEDYTLQSNLKKLVEKAANSSDKEGQLMAVQAARRLLSSDRNPPINNLIDSGILPILVNCLEQDDNQVLQFEAAWALTNIASGTAQQTNQVVLAGAVPLFLRLLSSPAPNVCEQAVWALGNIIGDGPGLRDYVIKLGVVQPLLSFIKPEIPIPFLRNVTWVIVNLCRNKDPAPPVATIHEILPALNMLIHHTDINILVDTVWALSYLTDGGNEQIQLVIDSGVVPKLIPLLSHVEVKVQTAALRAVGNIVTGSDDQTQVVLNCDALSHFPNLLTHTKDKIRKEAVWFLSNITAGNQSQVQAVIDAGLLPKIIENLKHGDFQTQKEAAWAISNLTISGNREQVAQLIHDRAIPPFCDLLLCQDSQVINVILDGINNMLKLAGPHSEHIANLIEECDGVSKIENLQNHENLEIYKLAYDIIEQFFSDDADEAVLEDLRPAADENAFQFNQNPNIPRDGFNF
;
A
#
# COMPACT_ATOMS: atom_id res chain seq x y z
N MET A 1 -20.45 -17.60 -41.87
CA MET A 1 -19.45 -16.57 -42.17
C MET A 1 -19.20 -15.75 -40.91
N ALA A 2 -18.29 -16.20 -40.05
CA ALA A 2 -17.69 -15.44 -38.92
C ALA A 2 -16.68 -16.37 -38.21
N SER A 3 -15.43 -16.41 -38.69
CA SER A 3 -14.30 -17.03 -37.97
C SER A 3 -12.96 -16.74 -38.65
N ILE A 4 -12.72 -15.50 -39.09
CA ILE A 4 -11.41 -15.06 -39.58
C ILE A 4 -11.21 -13.60 -39.15
N ASP A 5 -10.93 -13.35 -37.87
CA ASP A 5 -10.30 -12.08 -37.48
C ASP A 5 -9.65 -12.05 -36.08
N SER A 6 -9.35 -13.20 -35.47
CA SER A 6 -8.56 -13.27 -34.22
C SER A 6 -7.06 -13.53 -34.46
N GLN A 7 -6.68 -14.04 -35.64
CA GLN A 7 -5.28 -14.36 -35.97
C GLN A 7 -4.51 -13.20 -36.61
N SER A 8 -5.20 -12.18 -37.12
CA SER A 8 -4.59 -10.97 -37.71
C SER A 8 -4.05 -10.01 -36.64
N LYS A 9 -4.66 -9.95 -35.45
CA LYS A 9 -4.18 -9.12 -34.33
C LYS A 9 -2.91 -9.66 -33.65
N ASN A 10 -2.68 -10.98 -33.69
CA ASN A 10 -1.50 -11.60 -33.08
C ASN A 10 -0.25 -11.62 -33.97
N ARG A 11 -0.34 -11.17 -35.22
CA ARG A 11 0.77 -11.23 -36.19
C ARG A 11 1.46 -9.89 -36.47
N MET A 12 0.97 -8.81 -35.86
CA MET A 12 1.53 -7.44 -35.96
C MET A 12 2.30 -6.98 -34.71
N GLN A 13 2.60 -7.88 -33.77
CA GLN A 13 3.48 -7.60 -32.62
C GLN A 13 4.98 -7.83 -32.91
N GLY A 14 5.35 -8.07 -34.16
CA GLY A 14 6.72 -8.31 -34.60
C GLY A 14 7.40 -7.10 -35.22
N PHE A 15 7.29 -5.89 -34.66
CA PHE A 15 8.11 -4.74 -35.08
C PHE A 15 8.34 -3.75 -33.92
N LYS A 16 9.58 -3.74 -33.40
CA LYS A 16 10.28 -2.64 -32.70
C LYS A 16 9.58 -2.00 -31.49
N ASN A 17 10.05 -2.35 -30.28
CA ASN A 17 10.09 -1.51 -29.06
C ASN A 17 8.92 -0.55 -28.78
N LYS A 18 7.69 -1.07 -28.69
CA LYS A 18 6.55 -0.41 -28.04
C LYS A 18 5.72 -1.46 -27.31
N GLY A 19 5.74 -1.50 -25.97
CA GLY A 19 4.87 -2.44 -25.25
C GLY A 19 5.18 -2.81 -23.81
N LYS A 20 5.82 -1.95 -23.01
CA LYS A 20 5.61 -1.97 -21.55
C LYS A 20 5.05 -0.58 -21.21
N ASP A 21 3.72 -0.47 -21.18
CA ASP A 21 3.07 0.78 -20.77
C ASP A 21 3.51 1.09 -19.33
N GLN A 22 4.08 2.28 -19.10
CA GLN A 22 4.64 2.67 -17.79
C GLN A 22 3.56 2.61 -16.70
N ASP A 23 2.32 2.94 -17.07
CA ASP A 23 1.14 2.80 -16.21
C ASP A 23 0.77 1.33 -15.95
N GLU A 24 0.95 0.44 -16.93
CA GLU A 24 0.71 -1.00 -16.79
C GLU A 24 1.76 -1.66 -15.87
N MET A 25 3.02 -1.20 -15.90
CA MET A 25 4.08 -1.66 -14.99
C MET A 25 3.80 -1.27 -13.54
N ARG A 26 3.36 -0.03 -13.28
CA ARG A 26 2.90 0.41 -11.95
C ARG A 26 1.67 -0.36 -11.49
N ARG A 27 0.69 -0.58 -12.38
CA ARG A 27 -0.57 -1.29 -12.07
C ARG A 27 -0.40 -2.79 -11.79
N ARG A 28 0.29 -3.53 -12.66
CA ARG A 28 0.57 -4.97 -12.45
C ARG A 28 1.27 -5.21 -11.12
N ARG A 29 2.12 -4.28 -10.66
CA ARG A 29 2.81 -4.36 -9.36
C ARG A 29 1.87 -4.10 -8.18
N ASN A 30 1.00 -3.08 -8.27
CA ASN A 30 0.03 -2.81 -7.21
C ASN A 30 -0.88 -4.01 -7.00
N GLU A 31 -1.34 -4.66 -8.07
CA GLU A 31 -2.15 -5.89 -7.99
C GLU A 31 -1.41 -7.04 -7.26
N VAL A 32 -0.14 -7.29 -7.62
CA VAL A 32 0.68 -8.35 -7.00
C VAL A 32 1.07 -8.04 -5.55
N THR A 33 1.33 -6.76 -5.22
CA THR A 33 1.65 -6.33 -3.84
C THR A 33 0.43 -6.37 -2.93
N VAL A 34 -0.77 -6.13 -3.48
CA VAL A 34 -2.04 -6.20 -2.77
C VAL A 34 -2.45 -7.65 -2.49
N GLU A 35 -2.20 -8.58 -3.42
CA GLU A 35 -2.43 -10.02 -3.20
C GLU A 35 -1.58 -10.59 -2.05
N LEU A 36 -0.31 -10.21 -1.96
CA LEU A 36 0.59 -10.66 -0.89
C LEU A 36 0.33 -10.02 0.49
N ARG A 37 -0.45 -8.93 0.54
CA ARG A 37 -0.81 -8.22 1.78
C ARG A 37 -2.14 -8.69 2.38
N LYS A 38 -2.86 -9.62 1.75
CA LYS A 38 -4.13 -10.13 2.29
C LYS A 38 -3.93 -10.95 3.57
N ASN A 39 -4.59 -10.44 4.62
CA ASN A 39 -5.13 -11.16 5.78
C ASN A 39 -4.14 -11.73 6.80
N LYS A 40 -3.93 -10.98 7.91
CA LYS A 40 -4.05 -11.54 9.29
C LYS A 40 -3.88 -10.56 10.46
N ARG A 41 -3.70 -9.25 10.25
CA ARG A 41 -3.48 -8.30 11.37
C ARG A 41 -4.43 -7.11 11.45
N GLU A 42 -5.30 -6.90 10.47
CA GLU A 42 -6.14 -5.70 10.40
C GLU A 42 -7.46 -5.83 11.20
N GLU A 43 -7.99 -7.05 11.36
CA GLU A 43 -9.25 -7.30 12.07
C GLU A 43 -9.23 -6.82 13.53
N THR A 44 -8.09 -6.95 14.23
CA THR A 44 -7.98 -6.55 15.65
C THR A 44 -8.00 -5.03 15.87
N ILE A 45 -7.82 -4.22 14.82
CA ILE A 45 -7.78 -2.75 14.93
C ILE A 45 -9.15 -2.12 14.58
N LEU A 46 -10.00 -2.86 13.85
CA LEU A 46 -11.25 -2.35 13.29
C LEU A 46 -12.37 -2.16 14.32
N LYS A 47 -12.40 -3.01 15.35
CA LYS A 47 -13.40 -2.98 16.42
C LYS A 47 -12.73 -2.85 17.77
N ARG A 48 -13.36 -2.12 18.68
CA ARG A 48 -12.86 -1.90 20.05
C ARG A 48 -13.95 -2.29 21.05
N ARG A 49 -13.57 -3.04 22.10
CA ARG A 49 -14.43 -3.37 23.25
C ARG A 49 -13.92 -2.68 24.51
N ASN A 50 -14.81 -2.11 25.32
CA ASN A 50 -14.44 -1.52 26.60
C ASN A 50 -14.48 -2.58 27.70
N VAL A 51 -13.32 -3.03 28.19
CA VAL A 51 -13.21 -4.10 29.20
C VAL A 51 -12.44 -3.57 30.42
N PRO A 52 -13.08 -3.45 31.59
CA PRO A 52 -12.37 -3.32 32.86
C PRO A 52 -11.63 -4.64 33.17
N GLN A 53 -10.36 -4.58 33.59
CA GLN A 53 -9.56 -5.78 33.90
C GLN A 53 -10.13 -6.56 35.11
N THR A 54 -10.79 -7.69 34.88
CA THR A 54 -11.04 -8.73 35.90
C THR A 54 -11.07 -10.14 35.30
N ALA A 55 -10.90 -11.14 36.17
CA ALA A 55 -10.38 -12.49 35.96
C ALA A 55 -11.25 -13.50 35.17
N GLU A 56 -10.58 -14.56 34.70
CA GLU A 56 -11.08 -15.70 33.90
C GLU A 56 -12.01 -16.65 34.69
N SER A 57 -12.97 -17.29 33.99
CA SER A 57 -13.87 -18.33 34.54
C SER A 57 -13.98 -19.58 33.65
N THR A 58 -14.38 -20.70 34.27
CA THR A 58 -14.36 -22.10 33.79
C THR A 58 -15.74 -22.70 33.46
N ASP A 59 -15.75 -23.81 32.71
CA ASP A 59 -16.83 -24.37 31.87
C ASP A 59 -18.09 -25.02 32.53
N GLU A 60 -18.38 -24.88 33.83
CA GLU A 60 -19.53 -25.60 34.47
C GLU A 60 -20.88 -24.81 34.57
N GLU A 61 -21.01 -23.63 33.94
CA GLU A 61 -22.10 -22.67 34.26
C GLU A 61 -23.33 -22.62 33.31
N ASP A 62 -23.37 -23.37 32.22
CA ASP A 62 -24.20 -23.04 31.05
C ASP A 62 -25.74 -23.16 31.26
N TYR A 63 -26.23 -24.17 31.99
CA TYR A 63 -27.67 -24.33 32.28
C TYR A 63 -28.21 -23.27 33.26
N THR A 64 -27.40 -22.87 34.24
CA THR A 64 -27.78 -21.86 35.24
C THR A 64 -27.81 -20.47 34.60
N LEU A 65 -26.90 -20.22 33.67
CA LEU A 65 -26.84 -18.99 32.89
C LEU A 65 -28.13 -18.77 32.08
N GLN A 66 -28.64 -19.79 31.38
CA GLN A 66 -29.81 -19.65 30.51
C GLN A 66 -31.11 -19.29 31.27
N SER A 67 -31.34 -19.89 32.45
CA SER A 67 -32.48 -19.53 33.30
C SER A 67 -32.37 -18.10 33.85
N ASN A 68 -31.16 -17.68 34.19
CA ASN A 68 -30.88 -16.32 34.67
C ASN A 68 -31.05 -15.28 33.56
N LEU A 69 -30.67 -15.59 32.32
CA LEU A 69 -30.86 -14.71 31.16
C LEU A 69 -32.35 -14.46 30.86
N LYS A 70 -33.21 -15.48 30.98
CA LYS A 70 -34.65 -15.28 30.77
C LYS A 70 -35.25 -14.29 31.77
N LYS A 71 -34.93 -14.43 33.06
CA LYS A 71 -35.37 -13.49 34.10
C LYS A 71 -34.80 -12.08 33.90
N LEU A 72 -33.57 -11.99 33.40
CA LEU A 72 -32.93 -10.73 33.06
C LEU A 72 -33.70 -9.99 31.96
N VAL A 73 -34.02 -10.70 30.87
CA VAL A 73 -34.79 -10.18 29.72
C VAL A 73 -36.19 -9.74 30.17
N GLU A 74 -36.88 -10.55 30.98
CA GLU A 74 -38.22 -10.19 31.51
C GLU A 74 -38.18 -8.90 32.33
N LYS A 75 -37.16 -8.71 33.18
CA LYS A 75 -36.98 -7.47 33.95
C LYS A 75 -36.60 -6.28 33.05
N ALA A 76 -35.71 -6.49 32.08
CA ALA A 76 -35.31 -5.44 31.14
C ALA A 76 -36.48 -4.97 30.27
N ALA A 77 -37.41 -5.87 29.91
CA ALA A 77 -38.61 -5.55 29.13
C ALA A 77 -39.67 -4.76 29.92
N ASN A 78 -39.64 -4.79 31.25
CA ASN A 78 -40.66 -4.17 32.08
C ASN A 78 -40.43 -2.65 32.25
N SER A 79 -40.86 -1.86 31.26
CA SER A 79 -40.77 -0.39 31.30
C SER A 79 -41.56 0.29 32.42
N SER A 80 -42.51 -0.42 33.05
CA SER A 80 -43.24 0.11 34.21
C SER A 80 -42.40 0.15 35.49
N ASP A 81 -41.38 -0.72 35.59
CA ASP A 81 -40.41 -0.75 36.68
C ASP A 81 -39.09 -0.15 36.20
N LYS A 82 -38.99 1.19 36.23
CA LYS A 82 -37.81 1.92 35.72
C LYS A 82 -36.50 1.47 36.39
N GLU A 83 -36.54 1.21 37.69
CA GLU A 83 -35.35 0.78 38.45
C GLU A 83 -34.98 -0.67 38.10
N GLY A 84 -35.95 -1.58 38.08
CA GLY A 84 -35.73 -2.97 37.69
C GLY A 84 -35.24 -3.12 36.24
N GLN A 85 -35.78 -2.31 35.32
CA GLN A 85 -35.32 -2.23 33.93
C GLN A 85 -33.86 -1.77 33.87
N LEU A 86 -33.51 -0.67 34.56
CA LEU A 86 -32.15 -0.16 34.58
C LEU A 86 -31.16 -1.19 35.16
N MET A 87 -31.48 -1.80 36.30
CA MET A 87 -30.65 -2.84 36.91
C MET A 87 -30.44 -4.03 35.96
N ALA A 88 -31.47 -4.44 35.23
CA ALA A 88 -31.38 -5.53 34.27
C ALA A 88 -30.50 -5.18 33.06
N VAL A 89 -30.64 -3.97 32.50
CA VAL A 89 -29.79 -3.51 31.39
C VAL A 89 -28.33 -3.37 31.84
N GLN A 90 -28.09 -2.85 33.04
CA GLN A 90 -26.75 -2.81 33.65
C GLN A 90 -26.14 -4.20 33.82
N ALA A 91 -26.93 -5.17 34.28
CA ALA A 91 -26.47 -6.54 34.42
C ALA A 91 -26.15 -7.17 33.05
N ALA A 92 -26.97 -6.93 32.02
CA ALA A 92 -26.67 -7.36 30.64
C ALA A 92 -25.35 -6.74 30.12
N ARG A 93 -25.14 -5.44 30.33
CA ARG A 93 -23.87 -4.79 29.96
C ARG A 93 -22.68 -5.38 30.71
N ARG A 94 -22.80 -5.64 32.01
CA ARG A 94 -21.71 -6.22 32.83
C ARG A 94 -21.31 -7.60 32.33
N LEU A 95 -22.28 -8.47 32.01
CA LEU A 95 -22.02 -9.79 31.42
C LEU A 95 -21.19 -9.70 30.12
N LEU A 96 -21.42 -8.66 29.33
CA LEU A 96 -20.68 -8.41 28.08
C LEU A 96 -19.29 -7.78 28.28
N SER A 97 -19.01 -7.25 29.48
CA SER A 97 -17.80 -6.48 29.79
C SER A 97 -16.79 -7.26 30.66
N SER A 98 -17.21 -8.34 31.32
CA SER A 98 -16.43 -9.01 32.38
C SER A 98 -15.47 -10.09 31.89
N ASP A 99 -15.68 -10.65 30.70
CA ASP A 99 -14.93 -11.81 30.20
C ASP A 99 -14.18 -11.47 28.89
N ARG A 100 -13.08 -12.19 28.63
CA ARG A 100 -12.41 -12.24 27.33
C ARG A 100 -13.35 -12.82 26.27
N ASN A 101 -14.14 -13.84 26.62
CA ASN A 101 -15.16 -14.48 25.79
C ASN A 101 -16.58 -14.29 26.37
N PRO A 102 -17.15 -13.08 26.28
CA PRO A 102 -18.48 -12.82 26.81
C PRO A 102 -19.55 -13.69 26.10
N PRO A 103 -20.63 -14.09 26.80
CA PRO A 103 -21.70 -14.94 26.25
C PRO A 103 -22.64 -14.14 25.33
N ILE A 104 -22.08 -13.55 24.26
CA ILE A 104 -22.79 -12.67 23.32
C ILE A 104 -23.94 -13.43 22.65
N ASN A 105 -23.70 -14.64 22.16
CA ASN A 105 -24.72 -15.43 21.47
C ASN A 105 -25.86 -15.81 22.41
N ASN A 106 -25.55 -16.33 23.61
CA ASN A 106 -26.58 -16.67 24.60
C ASN A 106 -27.46 -15.45 24.94
N LEU A 107 -26.85 -14.27 25.05
CA LEU A 107 -27.59 -13.03 25.32
C LEU A 107 -28.45 -12.61 24.11
N ILE A 108 -27.96 -12.71 22.88
CA ILE A 108 -28.75 -12.47 21.67
C ILE A 108 -29.94 -13.43 21.60
N ASP A 109 -29.69 -14.74 21.78
CA ASP A 109 -30.68 -15.81 21.71
C ASP A 109 -31.77 -15.68 22.80
N SER A 110 -31.46 -14.99 23.91
CA SER A 110 -32.44 -14.68 24.96
C SER A 110 -33.48 -13.63 24.56
N GLY A 111 -33.30 -12.95 23.41
CA GLY A 111 -34.22 -11.92 22.93
C GLY A 111 -33.98 -10.53 23.49
N ILE A 112 -32.77 -10.24 24.00
CA ILE A 112 -32.47 -8.94 24.63
C ILE A 112 -32.44 -7.77 23.63
N LEU A 113 -32.11 -8.03 22.36
CA LEU A 113 -31.76 -6.97 21.39
C LEU A 113 -32.88 -5.95 21.18
N PRO A 114 -34.14 -6.36 20.89
CA PRO A 114 -35.24 -5.40 20.75
C PRO A 114 -35.47 -4.56 22.01
N ILE A 115 -35.23 -5.14 23.19
CA ILE A 115 -35.39 -4.43 24.47
C ILE A 115 -34.33 -3.36 24.63
N LEU A 116 -33.05 -3.67 24.34
CA LEU A 116 -31.97 -2.69 24.37
C LEU A 116 -32.20 -1.56 23.37
N VAL A 117 -32.70 -1.88 22.17
CA VAL A 117 -33.05 -0.89 21.15
C VAL A 117 -34.18 0.03 21.66
N ASN A 118 -35.25 -0.53 22.24
CA ASN A 118 -36.33 0.27 22.85
C ASN A 118 -35.82 1.16 24.00
N CYS A 119 -34.82 0.71 24.76
CA CYS A 119 -34.20 1.52 25.82
C CYS A 119 -33.48 2.77 25.25
N LEU A 120 -32.94 2.71 24.03
CA LEU A 120 -32.34 3.87 23.38
C LEU A 120 -33.38 4.96 23.06
N GLU A 121 -34.66 4.61 22.94
CA GLU A 121 -35.72 5.57 22.62
C GLU A 121 -36.13 6.47 23.79
N GLN A 122 -35.78 6.09 25.02
CA GLN A 122 -36.19 6.78 26.26
C GLN A 122 -35.36 8.04 26.52
N ASP A 123 -35.64 9.12 25.81
CA ASP A 123 -34.92 10.41 25.92
C ASP A 123 -35.01 11.06 27.32
N ASP A 124 -35.99 10.66 28.15
CA ASP A 124 -36.13 11.10 29.55
C ASP A 124 -35.20 10.33 30.51
N ASN A 125 -34.54 9.26 30.06
CA ASN A 125 -33.73 8.38 30.89
C ASN A 125 -32.33 8.15 30.30
N GLN A 126 -31.47 9.17 30.41
CA GLN A 126 -30.11 9.18 29.88
C GLN A 126 -29.22 8.06 30.45
N VAL A 127 -29.44 7.66 31.71
CA VAL A 127 -28.67 6.57 32.34
C VAL A 127 -29.01 5.23 31.69
N LEU A 128 -30.30 4.98 31.43
CA LEU A 128 -30.74 3.78 30.72
C LEU A 128 -30.24 3.78 29.27
N GLN A 129 -30.35 4.92 28.56
CA GLN A 129 -29.82 5.05 27.20
C GLN A 129 -28.32 4.73 27.15
N PHE A 130 -27.55 5.26 28.09
CA PHE A 130 -26.11 4.99 28.18
C PHE A 130 -25.80 3.51 28.38
N GLU A 131 -26.46 2.84 29.34
CA GLU A 131 -26.22 1.42 29.63
C GLU A 131 -26.66 0.52 28.47
N ALA A 132 -27.79 0.82 27.83
CA ALA A 132 -28.27 0.11 26.65
C ALA A 132 -27.34 0.30 25.45
N ALA A 133 -26.89 1.53 25.18
CA ALA A 133 -25.94 1.83 24.11
C ALA A 133 -24.61 1.10 24.34
N TRP A 134 -24.14 1.03 25.58
CA TRP A 134 -22.91 0.31 25.91
C TRP A 134 -23.07 -1.21 25.74
N ALA A 135 -24.18 -1.80 26.19
CA ALA A 135 -24.46 -3.21 25.95
C ALA A 135 -24.44 -3.54 24.44
N LEU A 136 -25.15 -2.76 23.62
CA LEU A 136 -25.16 -2.92 22.16
C LEU A 136 -23.79 -2.71 21.52
N THR A 137 -22.98 -1.77 22.02
CA THR A 137 -21.60 -1.53 21.56
C THR A 137 -20.73 -2.77 21.76
N ASN A 138 -20.85 -3.43 22.91
CA ASN A 138 -20.09 -4.64 23.21
C ASN A 138 -20.53 -5.81 22.33
N ILE A 139 -21.83 -5.94 22.03
CA ILE A 139 -22.33 -6.94 21.07
C ILE A 139 -21.76 -6.66 19.67
N ALA A 140 -21.81 -5.41 19.21
CA ALA A 140 -21.28 -4.98 17.91
C ALA A 140 -19.75 -5.10 17.80
N SER A 141 -19.03 -5.17 18.93
CA SER A 141 -17.58 -5.41 18.93
C SER A 141 -17.17 -6.85 18.60
N GLY A 142 -18.13 -7.78 18.56
CA GLY A 142 -17.91 -9.19 18.29
C GLY A 142 -17.82 -9.54 16.80
N THR A 143 -18.31 -10.72 16.43
CA THR A 143 -18.26 -11.23 15.06
C THR A 143 -19.14 -10.42 14.09
N ALA A 144 -18.92 -10.59 12.79
CA ALA A 144 -19.78 -9.97 11.76
C ALA A 144 -21.26 -10.38 11.92
N GLN A 145 -21.54 -11.64 12.28
CA GLN A 145 -22.90 -12.09 12.55
C GLN A 145 -23.53 -11.34 13.74
N GLN A 146 -22.81 -11.19 14.85
CA GLN A 146 -23.28 -10.49 16.05
C GLN A 146 -23.52 -8.99 15.76
N THR A 147 -22.66 -8.38 14.97
CA THR A 147 -22.80 -6.98 14.54
C THR A 147 -24.03 -6.80 13.66
N ASN A 148 -24.25 -7.71 12.70
CA ASN A 148 -25.44 -7.69 11.86
C ASN A 148 -26.73 -7.88 12.66
N GLN A 149 -26.73 -8.66 13.74
CA GLN A 149 -27.91 -8.76 14.61
C GLN A 149 -28.26 -7.42 15.28
N VAL A 150 -27.28 -6.65 15.72
CA VAL A 150 -27.49 -5.28 16.25
C VAL A 150 -28.09 -4.36 15.20
N VAL A 151 -27.60 -4.46 13.95
CA VAL A 151 -28.12 -3.67 12.82
C VAL A 151 -29.55 -4.07 12.47
N LEU A 152 -29.84 -5.37 12.36
CA LEU A 152 -31.17 -5.91 12.06
C LEU A 152 -32.20 -5.57 13.16
N ALA A 153 -31.75 -5.42 14.41
CA ALA A 153 -32.60 -4.98 15.50
C ALA A 153 -32.99 -3.49 15.42
N GLY A 154 -32.46 -2.72 14.47
CA GLY A 154 -32.83 -1.31 14.26
C GLY A 154 -32.03 -0.30 15.08
N ALA A 155 -30.86 -0.67 15.59
CA ALA A 155 -30.08 0.20 16.49
C ALA A 155 -29.44 1.42 15.79
N VAL A 156 -29.09 1.33 14.50
CA VAL A 156 -28.28 2.36 13.80
C VAL A 156 -28.99 3.72 13.73
N PRO A 157 -30.26 3.84 13.31
CA PRO A 157 -30.96 5.13 13.32
C PRO A 157 -31.03 5.78 14.71
N LEU A 158 -31.17 4.97 15.76
CA LEU A 158 -31.19 5.46 17.13
C LEU A 158 -29.80 5.94 17.57
N PHE A 159 -28.73 5.22 17.26
CA PHE A 159 -27.37 5.73 17.52
C PHE A 159 -27.10 7.05 16.82
N LEU A 160 -27.55 7.23 15.58
CA LEU A 160 -27.43 8.50 14.86
C LEU A 160 -28.19 9.63 15.57
N ARG A 161 -29.40 9.37 16.07
CA ARG A 161 -30.16 10.32 16.89
C ARG A 161 -29.40 10.69 18.17
N LEU A 162 -28.79 9.70 18.84
CA LEU A 162 -28.03 9.90 20.08
C LEU A 162 -26.75 10.72 19.92
N LEU A 163 -26.24 10.90 18.69
CA LEU A 163 -25.15 11.85 18.43
C LEU A 163 -25.52 13.30 18.80
N SER A 164 -26.82 13.62 18.80
CA SER A 164 -27.34 14.94 19.23
C SER A 164 -27.81 14.95 20.69
N SER A 165 -27.51 13.91 21.48
CA SER A 165 -27.93 13.85 22.89
C SER A 165 -27.30 14.99 23.70
N PRO A 166 -28.06 15.64 24.61
CA PRO A 166 -27.50 16.62 25.53
C PRO A 166 -26.59 15.99 26.59
N ALA A 167 -26.61 14.65 26.73
CA ALA A 167 -25.74 13.90 27.64
C ALA A 167 -24.46 13.45 26.91
N PRO A 168 -23.28 14.02 27.24
CA PRO A 168 -22.03 13.73 26.53
C PRO A 168 -21.67 12.25 26.53
N ASN A 169 -21.84 11.56 27.67
CA ASN A 169 -21.56 10.13 27.79
C ASN A 169 -22.44 9.26 26.86
N VAL A 170 -23.70 9.64 26.64
CA VAL A 170 -24.59 8.92 25.71
C VAL A 170 -24.15 9.14 24.27
N CYS A 171 -23.81 10.39 23.91
CA CYS A 171 -23.26 10.73 22.59
C CYS A 171 -21.95 9.97 22.31
N GLU A 172 -21.00 10.00 23.26
CA GLU A 172 -19.73 9.29 23.18
C GLU A 172 -19.92 7.78 22.96
N GLN A 173 -20.87 7.18 23.69
CA GLN A 173 -21.17 5.75 23.57
C GLN A 173 -21.80 5.42 22.21
N ALA A 174 -22.65 6.30 21.67
CA ALA A 174 -23.22 6.15 20.33
C ALA A 174 -22.15 6.24 19.23
N VAL A 175 -21.18 7.15 19.35
CA VAL A 175 -20.02 7.22 18.45
C VAL A 175 -19.23 5.91 18.47
N TRP A 176 -18.99 5.34 19.65
CA TRP A 176 -18.31 4.05 19.77
C TRP A 176 -19.09 2.93 19.07
N ALA A 177 -20.39 2.81 19.36
CA ALA A 177 -21.25 1.81 18.74
C ALA A 177 -21.19 1.87 17.21
N LEU A 178 -21.34 3.07 16.65
CA LEU A 178 -21.25 3.31 15.20
C LEU A 178 -19.87 2.95 14.67
N GLY A 179 -18.79 3.26 15.40
CA GLY A 179 -17.43 2.89 15.01
C GLY A 179 -17.21 1.38 14.88
N ASN A 180 -17.77 0.57 15.79
CA ASN A 180 -17.71 -0.89 15.71
C ASN A 180 -18.52 -1.44 14.52
N ILE A 181 -19.69 -0.84 14.25
CA ILE A 181 -20.56 -1.22 13.12
C ILE A 181 -19.89 -0.87 11.78
N ILE A 182 -19.37 0.36 11.66
CA ILE A 182 -18.64 0.82 10.46
C ILE A 182 -17.38 -0.02 10.25
N GLY A 183 -16.68 -0.36 11.33
CA GLY A 183 -15.45 -1.18 11.29
C GLY A 183 -15.66 -2.63 10.87
N ASP A 184 -16.89 -3.15 10.85
CA ASP A 184 -17.16 -4.54 10.45
C ASP A 184 -16.87 -4.80 8.97
N GLY A 185 -17.02 -3.79 8.12
CA GLY A 185 -16.73 -3.91 6.70
C GLY A 185 -17.43 -2.88 5.82
N PRO A 186 -17.13 -2.87 4.52
CA PRO A 186 -17.60 -1.83 3.59
C PRO A 186 -19.13 -1.80 3.46
N GLY A 187 -19.82 -2.94 3.58
CA GLY A 187 -21.29 -2.98 3.52
C GLY A 187 -21.97 -2.20 4.66
N LEU A 188 -21.52 -2.39 5.90
CA LEU A 188 -22.07 -1.66 7.05
C LEU A 188 -21.56 -0.22 7.10
N ARG A 189 -20.30 0.03 6.68
CA ARG A 189 -19.77 1.38 6.47
C ARG A 189 -20.69 2.19 5.56
N ASP A 190 -21.00 1.68 4.37
CA ASP A 190 -21.79 2.39 3.36
C ASP A 190 -23.26 2.55 3.78
N TYR A 191 -23.81 1.57 4.49
CA TYR A 191 -25.14 1.68 5.10
C TYR A 191 -25.21 2.84 6.10
N VAL A 192 -24.25 2.95 7.01
CA VAL A 192 -24.21 4.01 8.03
C VAL A 192 -23.93 5.38 7.39
N ILE A 193 -23.08 5.44 6.34
CA ILE A 193 -22.90 6.64 5.51
C ILE A 193 -24.23 7.09 4.90
N LYS A 194 -24.98 6.17 4.27
CA LYS A 194 -26.26 6.47 3.62
C LYS A 194 -27.31 7.01 4.59
N LEU A 195 -27.23 6.64 5.87
CA LEU A 195 -28.10 7.15 6.92
C LEU A 195 -27.67 8.53 7.47
N GLY A 196 -26.55 9.09 7.02
CA GLY A 196 -26.14 10.47 7.31
C GLY A 196 -25.19 10.62 8.50
N VAL A 197 -24.30 9.66 8.76
CA VAL A 197 -23.34 9.72 9.89
C VAL A 197 -22.26 10.80 9.72
N VAL A 198 -21.92 11.17 8.50
CA VAL A 198 -20.70 11.93 8.19
C VAL A 198 -20.75 13.33 8.81
N GLN A 199 -21.79 14.11 8.52
CA GLN A 199 -21.94 15.48 9.04
C GLN A 199 -21.96 15.55 10.58
N PRO A 200 -22.72 14.70 11.30
CA PRO A 200 -22.62 14.61 12.75
C PRO A 200 -21.20 14.39 13.27
N LEU A 201 -20.44 13.46 12.69
CA LEU A 201 -19.05 13.20 13.11
C LEU A 201 -18.13 14.40 12.87
N LEU A 202 -18.25 15.05 11.70
CA LEU A 202 -17.46 16.23 11.37
C LEU A 202 -17.74 17.40 12.32
N SER A 203 -18.96 17.49 12.87
CA SER A 203 -19.34 18.54 13.82
C SER A 203 -18.58 18.48 15.16
N PHE A 204 -17.96 17.33 15.47
CA PHE A 204 -17.12 17.12 16.65
C PHE A 204 -15.63 17.43 16.42
N ILE A 205 -15.22 17.89 15.23
CA ILE A 205 -13.83 18.28 14.97
C ILE A 205 -13.67 19.76 15.28
N LYS A 206 -13.56 20.08 16.57
CA LYS A 206 -13.41 21.44 17.07
C LYS A 206 -12.48 21.49 18.29
N PRO A 207 -11.79 22.62 18.55
CA PRO A 207 -10.84 22.74 19.67
C PRO A 207 -11.46 22.49 21.06
N GLU A 208 -12.76 22.71 21.22
CA GLU A 208 -13.47 22.59 22.50
C GLU A 208 -13.79 21.12 22.86
N ILE A 209 -13.66 20.20 21.92
CA ILE A 209 -13.97 18.79 22.14
C ILE A 209 -12.87 18.13 22.97
N PRO A 210 -13.20 17.43 24.08
CA PRO A 210 -12.21 16.74 24.88
C PRO A 210 -11.38 15.73 24.07
N ILE A 211 -10.06 15.74 24.25
CA ILE A 211 -9.13 14.86 23.53
C ILE A 211 -9.56 13.37 23.56
N PRO A 212 -10.01 12.78 24.69
CA PRO A 212 -10.46 11.39 24.69
C PRO A 212 -11.64 11.15 23.75
N PHE A 213 -12.60 12.08 23.67
CA PHE A 213 -13.71 11.97 22.76
C PHE A 213 -13.28 12.20 21.32
N LEU A 214 -12.43 13.20 21.06
CA LEU A 214 -11.89 13.45 19.73
C LEU A 214 -11.12 12.24 19.18
N ARG A 215 -10.34 11.53 20.01
CA ARG A 215 -9.71 10.25 19.63
C ARG A 215 -10.73 9.21 19.14
N ASN A 216 -11.87 9.11 19.81
CA ASN A 216 -12.94 8.19 19.40
C ASN A 216 -13.55 8.64 18.07
N VAL A 217 -13.85 9.93 17.90
CA VAL A 217 -14.38 10.49 16.65
C VAL A 217 -13.39 10.25 15.50
N THR A 218 -12.11 10.55 15.69
CA THR A 218 -11.06 10.31 14.69
C THR A 218 -10.98 8.82 14.33
N TRP A 219 -11.05 7.91 15.31
CA TRP A 219 -11.07 6.47 15.03
C TRP A 219 -12.27 6.05 14.16
N VAL A 220 -13.47 6.59 14.41
CA VAL A 220 -14.63 6.32 13.54
C VAL A 220 -14.41 6.85 12.13
N ILE A 221 -13.84 8.05 11.98
CA ILE A 221 -13.50 8.63 10.69
C ILE A 221 -12.46 7.77 9.95
N VAL A 222 -11.47 7.23 10.65
CA VAL A 222 -10.53 6.26 10.06
C VAL A 222 -11.27 5.04 9.54
N ASN A 223 -12.21 4.48 10.30
CA ASN A 223 -13.01 3.33 9.86
C ASN A 223 -13.87 3.67 8.62
N LEU A 224 -14.34 4.91 8.47
CA LEU A 224 -15.01 5.38 7.24
C LEU A 224 -14.07 5.42 6.02
N CYS A 225 -12.76 5.57 6.24
CA CYS A 225 -11.77 5.62 5.16
C CYS A 225 -11.23 4.25 4.75
N ARG A 226 -11.45 3.21 5.57
CA ARG A 226 -10.92 1.86 5.35
C ARG A 226 -11.70 1.08 4.29
N ASN A 227 -11.06 0.01 3.80
CA ASN A 227 -11.54 -0.93 2.77
C ASN A 227 -11.64 -0.30 1.38
N LYS A 228 -10.98 -0.93 0.40
CA LYS A 228 -10.99 -0.50 -1.01
C LYS A 228 -11.94 -1.28 -1.92
N ASP A 229 -12.55 -2.34 -1.40
CA ASP A 229 -13.44 -3.23 -2.14
C ASP A 229 -14.82 -3.36 -1.46
N PRO A 230 -15.78 -2.46 -1.76
CA PRO A 230 -15.61 -1.19 -2.47
C PRO A 230 -14.95 -0.10 -1.61
N ALA A 231 -14.32 0.88 -2.27
CA ALA A 231 -13.82 2.10 -1.65
C ALA A 231 -14.97 2.94 -1.07
N PRO A 232 -14.69 3.85 -0.11
CA PRO A 232 -15.71 4.78 0.37
C PRO A 232 -16.29 5.62 -0.78
N PRO A 233 -17.58 6.01 -0.74
CA PRO A 233 -18.17 6.86 -1.76
C PRO A 233 -17.38 8.17 -1.94
N VAL A 234 -17.18 8.60 -3.18
CA VAL A 234 -16.40 9.81 -3.51
C VAL A 234 -16.92 11.06 -2.78
N ALA A 235 -18.24 11.22 -2.67
CA ALA A 235 -18.86 12.31 -1.91
C ALA A 235 -18.42 12.31 -0.44
N THR A 236 -18.35 11.13 0.19
CA THR A 236 -17.86 10.97 1.57
C THR A 236 -16.39 11.35 1.68
N ILE A 237 -15.56 10.97 0.70
CA ILE A 237 -14.13 11.33 0.69
C ILE A 237 -13.97 12.86 0.65
N HIS A 238 -14.72 13.54 -0.22
CA HIS A 238 -14.73 15.01 -0.29
C HIS A 238 -15.13 15.68 1.03
N GLU A 239 -16.11 15.12 1.75
CA GLU A 239 -16.54 15.66 3.04
C GLU A 239 -15.51 15.44 4.16
N ILE A 240 -14.81 14.30 4.15
CA ILE A 240 -13.85 13.93 5.21
C ILE A 240 -12.48 14.59 5.04
N LEU A 241 -12.02 14.82 3.82
CA LEU A 241 -10.68 15.36 3.55
C LEU A 241 -10.38 16.70 4.25
N PRO A 242 -11.28 17.71 4.25
CA PRO A 242 -11.05 18.96 4.99
C PRO A 242 -10.80 18.74 6.49
N ALA A 243 -11.51 17.78 7.09
CA ALA A 243 -11.34 17.41 8.48
C ALA A 243 -9.99 16.74 8.75
N LEU A 244 -9.56 15.79 7.91
CA LEU A 244 -8.22 15.19 8.00
C LEU A 244 -7.12 16.24 7.83
N ASN A 245 -7.35 17.21 6.95
CA ASN A 245 -6.42 18.32 6.70
C ASN A 245 -6.27 19.28 7.91
N MET A 246 -7.25 19.31 8.81
CA MET A 246 -7.14 19.98 10.12
C MET A 246 -6.48 19.08 11.16
N LEU A 247 -6.92 17.81 11.26
CA LEU A 247 -6.46 16.86 12.28
C LEU A 247 -4.97 16.49 12.14
N ILE A 248 -4.38 16.61 10.94
CA ILE A 248 -2.96 16.33 10.70
C ILE A 248 -2.01 17.27 11.48
N HIS A 249 -2.51 18.40 11.98
CA HIS A 249 -1.75 19.32 12.82
C HIS A 249 -1.94 19.08 14.33
N HIS A 250 -2.73 18.08 14.71
CA HIS A 250 -3.05 17.84 16.10
C HIS A 250 -1.83 17.32 16.88
N THR A 251 -1.63 17.82 18.10
CA THR A 251 -0.47 17.46 18.95
C THR A 251 -0.62 16.11 19.65
N ASP A 252 -1.86 15.65 19.83
CA ASP A 252 -2.13 14.30 20.35
C ASP A 252 -1.69 13.23 19.34
N ILE A 253 -0.77 12.38 19.78
CA ILE A 253 -0.15 11.38 18.91
C ILE A 253 -1.13 10.33 18.39
N ASN A 254 -2.16 9.96 19.17
CA ASN A 254 -3.11 8.95 18.72
C ASN A 254 -4.00 9.52 17.61
N ILE A 255 -4.45 10.77 17.76
CA ILE A 255 -5.19 11.48 16.70
C ILE A 255 -4.33 11.64 15.46
N LEU A 256 -3.07 12.04 15.60
CA LEU A 256 -2.16 12.21 14.47
C LEU A 256 -1.92 10.88 13.73
N VAL A 257 -1.61 9.81 14.45
CA VAL A 257 -1.41 8.46 13.87
C VAL A 257 -2.67 8.02 13.12
N ASP A 258 -3.83 8.10 13.76
CA ASP A 258 -5.11 7.70 13.14
C ASP A 258 -5.41 8.54 11.89
N THR A 259 -5.19 9.86 11.95
CA THR A 259 -5.38 10.77 10.81
C THR A 259 -4.50 10.40 9.61
N VAL A 260 -3.22 10.12 9.85
CA VAL A 260 -2.30 9.74 8.77
C VAL A 260 -2.63 8.36 8.22
N TRP A 261 -3.11 7.43 9.05
CA TRP A 261 -3.65 6.14 8.57
C TRP A 261 -4.88 6.33 7.69
N ALA A 262 -5.82 7.20 8.05
CA ALA A 262 -6.96 7.54 7.17
C ALA A 262 -6.48 7.99 5.78
N LEU A 263 -5.52 8.92 5.73
CA LEU A 263 -4.93 9.39 4.48
C LEU A 263 -4.25 8.27 3.70
N SER A 264 -3.61 7.32 4.39
CA SER A 264 -3.00 6.15 3.75
C SER A 264 -4.04 5.22 3.10
N TYR A 265 -5.22 5.06 3.72
CA TYR A 265 -6.31 4.28 3.13
C TYR A 265 -6.95 4.99 1.95
N LEU A 266 -7.11 6.32 2.04
CA LEU A 266 -7.66 7.12 0.95
C LEU A 266 -6.71 7.22 -0.27
N THR A 267 -5.42 6.94 -0.08
CA THR A 267 -4.43 6.89 -1.17
C THR A 267 -4.20 5.48 -1.72
N ASP A 268 -4.66 4.41 -1.05
CA ASP A 268 -4.64 3.02 -1.55
C ASP A 268 -5.81 2.75 -2.52
N GLY A 269 -5.91 3.59 -3.55
CA GLY A 269 -6.95 3.54 -4.57
C GLY A 269 -6.41 3.85 -5.97
N GLY A 270 -7.31 4.03 -6.93
CA GLY A 270 -6.92 4.45 -8.29
C GLY A 270 -6.46 5.91 -8.36
N ASN A 271 -5.90 6.32 -9.51
CA ASN A 271 -5.39 7.67 -9.73
C ASN A 271 -6.42 8.77 -9.43
N GLU A 272 -7.71 8.53 -9.70
CA GLU A 272 -8.79 9.48 -9.36
C GLU A 272 -8.86 9.75 -7.85
N GLN A 273 -8.78 8.69 -7.04
CA GLN A 273 -8.84 8.81 -5.58
C GLN A 273 -7.57 9.44 -5.01
N ILE A 274 -6.41 9.11 -5.57
CA ILE A 274 -5.14 9.79 -5.25
C ILE A 274 -5.26 11.29 -5.54
N GLN A 275 -5.90 11.67 -6.65
CA GLN A 275 -6.09 13.06 -7.02
C GLN A 275 -6.94 13.82 -6.00
N LEU A 276 -8.01 13.20 -5.46
CA LEU A 276 -8.82 13.81 -4.39
C LEU A 276 -7.97 14.19 -3.18
N VAL A 277 -7.06 13.31 -2.77
CA VAL A 277 -6.15 13.55 -1.64
C VAL A 277 -5.16 14.67 -1.97
N ILE A 278 -4.60 14.68 -3.18
CA ILE A 278 -3.72 15.77 -3.65
C ILE A 278 -4.47 17.11 -3.62
N ASP A 279 -5.66 17.17 -4.21
CA ASP A 279 -6.46 18.39 -4.35
C ASP A 279 -6.93 18.95 -2.99
N SER A 280 -6.97 18.11 -1.94
CA SER A 280 -7.23 18.57 -0.57
C SER A 280 -6.11 19.44 0.02
N GLY A 281 -4.93 19.47 -0.61
CA GLY A 281 -3.77 20.22 -0.14
C GLY A 281 -3.06 19.61 1.07
N VAL A 282 -3.31 18.32 1.37
CA VAL A 282 -2.73 17.66 2.55
C VAL A 282 -1.29 17.17 2.33
N VAL A 283 -0.85 16.99 1.08
CA VAL A 283 0.48 16.43 0.75
C VAL A 283 1.63 17.23 1.38
N PRO A 284 1.70 18.57 1.29
CA PRO A 284 2.77 19.34 1.94
C PRO A 284 2.82 19.17 3.46
N LYS A 285 1.72 18.75 4.08
CA LYS A 285 1.62 18.50 5.53
C LYS A 285 1.99 17.06 5.89
N LEU A 286 1.82 16.12 4.96
CA LEU A 286 2.24 14.73 5.11
C LEU A 286 3.76 14.57 5.01
N ILE A 287 4.42 15.30 4.10
CA ILE A 287 5.86 15.11 3.85
C ILE A 287 6.73 15.26 5.10
N PRO A 288 6.59 16.31 5.94
CA PRO A 288 7.41 16.46 7.14
C PRO A 288 7.25 15.31 8.14
N LEU A 289 6.11 14.60 8.11
CA LEU A 289 5.84 13.46 9.00
C LEU A 289 6.71 12.23 8.70
N LEU A 290 7.38 12.18 7.54
CA LEU A 290 8.37 11.15 7.21
C LEU A 290 9.55 11.14 8.18
N SER A 291 9.86 12.28 8.81
CA SER A 291 10.92 12.41 9.82
C SER A 291 10.38 12.60 11.25
N HIS A 292 9.10 12.29 11.48
CA HIS A 292 8.48 12.46 12.81
C HIS A 292 9.14 11.56 13.86
N VAL A 293 9.29 12.00 15.12
CA VAL A 293 9.97 11.20 16.17
C VAL A 293 9.27 9.85 16.45
N GLU A 294 7.94 9.84 16.34
CA GLU A 294 7.12 8.64 16.55
C GLU A 294 7.08 7.76 15.31
N VAL A 295 7.64 6.57 15.45
CA VAL A 295 7.75 5.59 14.35
C VAL A 295 6.39 5.18 13.79
N LYS A 296 5.33 5.20 14.60
CA LYS A 296 3.96 4.90 14.13
C LYS A 296 3.46 5.95 13.13
N VAL A 297 3.77 7.23 13.37
CA VAL A 297 3.45 8.33 12.45
C VAL A 297 4.28 8.20 11.19
N GLN A 298 5.61 8.00 11.32
CA GLN A 298 6.48 7.79 10.16
C GLN A 298 5.99 6.64 9.27
N THR A 299 5.60 5.51 9.86
CA THR A 299 5.13 4.33 9.11
C THR A 299 3.86 4.65 8.31
N ALA A 300 2.89 5.33 8.94
CA ALA A 300 1.65 5.72 8.28
C ALA A 300 1.91 6.78 7.18
N ALA A 301 2.79 7.76 7.46
CA ALA A 301 3.14 8.81 6.52
C ALA A 301 3.83 8.24 5.29
N LEU A 302 4.83 7.37 5.51
CA LEU A 302 5.56 6.67 4.45
C LEU A 302 4.62 5.84 3.58
N ARG A 303 3.63 5.17 4.19
CA ARG A 303 2.60 4.44 3.43
C ARG A 303 1.74 5.39 2.59
N ALA A 304 1.24 6.48 3.17
CA ALA A 304 0.40 7.43 2.46
C ALA A 304 1.13 8.06 1.26
N VAL A 305 2.36 8.56 1.45
CA VAL A 305 3.13 9.16 0.35
C VAL A 305 3.58 8.12 -0.67
N GLY A 306 3.89 6.90 -0.21
CA GLY A 306 4.23 5.77 -1.08
C GLY A 306 3.07 5.36 -1.98
N ASN A 307 1.85 5.38 -1.46
CA ASN A 307 0.66 5.12 -2.27
C ASN A 307 0.45 6.21 -3.33
N ILE A 308 0.65 7.49 -2.99
CA ILE A 308 0.51 8.61 -3.95
C ILE A 308 1.44 8.43 -5.16
N VAL A 309 2.71 8.05 -4.92
CA VAL A 309 3.71 7.88 -5.99
C VAL A 309 3.50 6.62 -6.83
N THR A 310 2.50 5.79 -6.51
CA THR A 310 2.04 4.73 -7.44
C THR A 310 1.14 5.25 -8.56
N GLY A 311 0.69 6.52 -8.45
CA GLY A 311 -0.19 7.17 -9.41
C GLY A 311 0.53 7.57 -10.70
N SER A 312 0.03 8.64 -11.36
CA SER A 312 0.67 9.17 -12.56
C SER A 312 1.99 9.88 -12.26
N ASP A 313 2.74 10.20 -13.32
CA ASP A 313 3.95 11.02 -13.20
C ASP A 313 3.66 12.39 -12.61
N ASP A 314 2.54 13.03 -12.98
CA ASP A 314 2.13 14.33 -12.43
C ASP A 314 1.85 14.23 -10.92
N GLN A 315 1.18 13.16 -10.49
CA GLN A 315 0.87 12.92 -9.06
C GLN A 315 2.15 12.65 -8.26
N THR A 316 3.07 11.89 -8.85
CA THR A 316 4.42 11.68 -8.30
C THR A 316 5.18 13.00 -8.18
N GLN A 317 5.06 13.88 -9.18
CA GLN A 317 5.73 15.18 -9.18
C GLN A 317 5.24 16.09 -8.05
N VAL A 318 3.96 16.02 -7.66
CA VAL A 318 3.45 16.78 -6.49
C VAL A 318 4.21 16.42 -5.21
N VAL A 319 4.49 15.13 -5.00
CA VAL A 319 5.25 14.64 -3.84
C VAL A 319 6.69 15.12 -3.90
N LEU A 320 7.34 15.05 -5.07
CA LEU A 320 8.72 15.52 -5.26
C LEU A 320 8.85 17.05 -5.05
N ASN A 321 7.86 17.82 -5.53
CA ASN A 321 7.81 19.28 -5.34
C ASN A 321 7.70 19.70 -3.86
N CYS A 322 7.30 18.78 -2.98
CA CYS A 322 7.24 19.00 -1.54
C CYS A 322 8.52 18.56 -0.81
N ASP A 323 9.64 18.36 -1.53
CA ASP A 323 10.93 17.94 -1.00
C ASP A 323 10.93 16.58 -0.27
N ALA A 324 10.11 15.63 -0.75
CA ALA A 324 9.99 14.32 -0.11
C ALA A 324 11.33 13.57 -0.02
N LEU A 325 12.20 13.70 -1.03
CA LEU A 325 13.46 12.96 -1.13
C LEU A 325 14.48 13.32 -0.04
N SER A 326 14.43 14.54 0.53
CA SER A 326 15.38 14.96 1.57
C SER A 326 15.25 14.15 2.88
N HIS A 327 14.11 13.48 3.08
CA HIS A 327 13.85 12.61 4.23
C HIS A 327 14.38 11.18 4.07
N PHE A 328 14.66 10.74 2.84
CA PHE A 328 15.00 9.34 2.53
C PHE A 328 16.38 8.88 2.99
N PRO A 329 17.43 9.73 3.16
CA PRO A 329 18.70 9.28 3.71
C PRO A 329 18.56 8.56 5.05
N ASN A 330 17.69 9.05 5.93
CA ASN A 330 17.43 8.48 7.26
C ASN A 330 16.47 7.27 7.21
N LEU A 331 15.50 7.29 6.30
CA LEU A 331 14.55 6.18 6.13
C LEU A 331 15.24 4.92 5.56
N LEU A 332 16.17 5.10 4.62
CA LEU A 332 16.92 4.01 3.98
C LEU A 332 17.95 3.36 4.91
N THR A 333 18.36 4.04 5.99
CA THR A 333 19.28 3.51 7.01
C THR A 333 18.57 3.27 8.34
N HIS A 334 17.24 3.24 8.35
CA HIS A 334 16.46 3.11 9.57
C HIS A 334 16.68 1.74 10.24
N THR A 335 16.67 1.68 11.57
CA THR A 335 16.92 0.44 12.34
C THR A 335 15.89 -0.67 12.12
N LYS A 336 14.67 -0.29 11.73
CA LYS A 336 13.57 -1.22 11.39
C LYS A 336 13.52 -1.53 9.91
N ASP A 337 13.70 -2.80 9.58
CA ASP A 337 13.69 -3.35 8.21
C ASP A 337 12.42 -2.98 7.45
N LYS A 338 11.25 -3.04 8.11
CA LYS A 338 9.97 -2.67 7.51
C LYS A 338 9.94 -1.23 6.99
N ILE A 339 10.64 -0.29 7.62
CA ILE A 339 10.70 1.10 7.16
C ILE A 339 11.66 1.21 5.98
N ARG A 340 12.83 0.57 6.04
CA ARG A 340 13.77 0.53 4.90
C ARG A 340 13.09 -0.05 3.66
N LYS A 341 12.41 -1.19 3.81
CA LYS A 341 11.60 -1.81 2.77
C LYS A 341 10.59 -0.85 2.14
N GLU A 342 9.76 -0.19 2.94
CA GLU A 342 8.73 0.73 2.42
C GLU A 342 9.35 2.00 1.80
N ALA A 343 10.52 2.43 2.27
CA ALA A 343 11.26 3.54 1.69
C ALA A 343 11.87 3.18 0.33
N VAL A 344 12.44 1.98 0.19
CA VAL A 344 12.91 1.48 -1.10
C VAL A 344 11.72 1.23 -2.04
N TRP A 345 10.60 0.72 -1.53
CA TRP A 345 9.36 0.59 -2.31
C TRP A 345 8.89 1.94 -2.86
N PHE A 346 8.88 3.00 -2.05
CA PHE A 346 8.62 4.37 -2.52
C PHE A 346 9.57 4.76 -3.66
N LEU A 347 10.89 4.61 -3.49
CA LEU A 347 11.86 5.04 -4.49
C LEU A 347 11.75 4.25 -5.79
N SER A 348 11.42 2.95 -5.73
CA SER A 348 11.18 2.17 -6.93
C SER A 348 9.97 2.63 -7.74
N ASN A 349 8.97 3.25 -7.11
CA ASN A 349 7.85 3.86 -7.84
C ASN A 349 8.26 5.20 -8.48
N ILE A 350 9.14 5.97 -7.83
CA ILE A 350 9.73 7.18 -8.43
C ILE A 350 10.58 6.82 -9.65
N THR A 351 11.46 5.82 -9.56
CA THR A 351 12.31 5.41 -10.68
C THR A 351 11.55 4.74 -11.81
N ALA A 352 10.31 4.32 -11.59
CA ALA A 352 9.40 3.87 -12.64
C ALA A 352 8.81 5.01 -13.47
N GLY A 353 8.95 6.26 -13.02
CA GLY A 353 8.47 7.44 -13.74
C GLY A 353 9.38 7.88 -14.88
N ASN A 354 9.25 9.13 -15.28
CA ASN A 354 10.07 9.69 -16.36
C ASN A 354 11.52 10.00 -15.93
N GLN A 355 12.36 10.34 -16.91
CA GLN A 355 13.78 10.62 -16.72
C GLN A 355 14.07 11.75 -15.72
N SER A 356 13.20 12.75 -15.60
CA SER A 356 13.40 13.83 -14.63
C SER A 356 13.20 13.36 -13.19
N GLN A 357 12.29 12.41 -12.98
CA GLN A 357 12.02 11.80 -11.68
C GLN A 357 13.12 10.83 -11.28
N VAL A 358 13.66 10.07 -12.25
CA VAL A 358 14.89 9.30 -12.07
C VAL A 358 16.04 10.22 -11.67
N GLN A 359 16.23 11.33 -12.38
CA GLN A 359 17.29 12.29 -12.08
C GLN A 359 17.16 12.85 -10.66
N ALA A 360 15.95 13.16 -10.19
CA ALA A 360 15.72 13.65 -8.85
C ALA A 360 16.24 12.69 -7.76
N VAL A 361 16.10 11.37 -7.96
CA VAL A 361 16.63 10.35 -7.03
C VAL A 361 18.16 10.33 -7.02
N ILE A 362 18.78 10.51 -8.20
CA ILE A 362 20.24 10.58 -8.36
C ILE A 362 20.79 11.85 -7.71
N ASP A 363 20.20 13.00 -8.01
CA ASP A 363 20.60 14.31 -7.48
C ASP A 363 20.45 14.38 -5.95
N ALA A 364 19.48 13.66 -5.40
CA ALA A 364 19.31 13.49 -3.94
C ALA A 364 20.34 12.55 -3.29
N GLY A 365 21.25 11.94 -4.07
CA GLY A 365 22.30 11.05 -3.57
C GLY A 365 21.76 9.74 -2.98
N LEU A 366 20.58 9.29 -3.45
CA LEU A 366 19.90 8.12 -2.88
C LEU A 366 20.31 6.81 -3.55
N LEU A 367 20.93 6.85 -4.74
CA LEU A 367 21.29 5.66 -5.50
C LEU A 367 22.26 4.73 -4.74
N PRO A 368 23.35 5.22 -4.12
CA PRO A 368 24.22 4.36 -3.31
C PRO A 368 23.49 3.68 -2.14
N LYS A 369 22.50 4.35 -1.54
CA LYS A 369 21.71 3.80 -0.42
C LYS A 369 20.72 2.73 -0.87
N ILE A 370 20.18 2.84 -2.08
CA ILE A 370 19.37 1.78 -2.71
C ILE A 370 20.26 0.55 -2.92
N ILE A 371 21.48 0.74 -3.46
CA ILE A 371 22.45 -0.34 -3.70
C ILE A 371 22.91 -0.99 -2.39
N GLU A 372 23.11 -0.22 -1.32
CA GLU A 372 23.42 -0.76 0.01
C GLU A 372 22.29 -1.67 0.53
N ASN A 373 21.04 -1.25 0.36
CA ASN A 373 19.86 -2.05 0.73
C ASN A 373 19.68 -3.29 -0.17
N LEU A 374 20.08 -3.22 -1.44
CA LEU A 374 20.15 -4.38 -2.33
C LEU A 374 21.16 -5.42 -1.82
N LYS A 375 22.31 -4.96 -1.34
CA LYS A 375 23.41 -5.83 -0.89
C LYS A 375 23.17 -6.43 0.49
N HIS A 376 22.61 -5.65 1.42
CA HIS A 376 22.58 -5.97 2.85
C HIS A 376 21.18 -6.01 3.47
N GLY A 377 20.13 -5.65 2.71
CA GLY A 377 18.75 -5.71 3.18
C GLY A 377 18.29 -7.13 3.45
N ASP A 378 17.19 -7.27 4.20
CA ASP A 378 16.44 -8.53 4.20
C ASP A 378 15.85 -8.78 2.81
N PHE A 379 15.56 -10.04 2.48
CA PHE A 379 15.16 -10.42 1.13
C PHE A 379 13.99 -9.59 0.57
N GLN A 380 13.03 -9.20 1.42
CA GLN A 380 11.93 -8.34 0.97
C GLN A 380 12.41 -6.93 0.59
N THR A 381 13.34 -6.33 1.33
CA THR A 381 13.96 -5.04 0.98
C THR A 381 14.83 -5.16 -0.27
N GLN A 382 15.60 -6.25 -0.40
CA GLN A 382 16.42 -6.52 -1.59
C GLN A 382 15.54 -6.62 -2.85
N LYS A 383 14.39 -7.29 -2.76
CA LYS A 383 13.40 -7.34 -3.84
C LYS A 383 12.96 -5.95 -4.27
N GLU A 384 12.59 -5.06 -3.35
CA GLU A 384 12.22 -3.68 -3.70
C GLU A 384 13.40 -2.89 -4.30
N ALA A 385 14.62 -3.13 -3.84
CA ALA A 385 15.82 -2.46 -4.35
C ALA A 385 16.13 -2.91 -5.78
N ALA A 386 15.97 -4.20 -6.07
CA ALA A 386 16.10 -4.75 -7.41
C ALA A 386 15.08 -4.13 -8.37
N TRP A 387 13.84 -3.94 -7.91
CA TRP A 387 12.82 -3.18 -8.65
C TRP A 387 13.23 -1.74 -8.90
N ALA A 388 13.76 -1.03 -7.89
CA ALA A 388 14.21 0.35 -8.07
C ALA A 388 15.28 0.49 -9.16
N ILE A 389 16.25 -0.43 -9.16
CA ILE A 389 17.34 -0.48 -10.13
C ILE A 389 16.83 -0.84 -11.53
N SER A 390 16.02 -1.90 -11.65
CA SER A 390 15.47 -2.33 -12.95
C SER A 390 14.58 -1.24 -13.56
N ASN A 391 13.76 -0.55 -12.76
CA ASN A 391 12.96 0.57 -13.23
C ASN A 391 13.84 1.73 -13.73
N LEU A 392 14.94 2.03 -13.03
CA LEU A 392 15.91 3.04 -13.48
C LEU A 392 16.49 2.68 -14.85
N THR A 393 16.83 1.41 -15.11
CA THR A 393 17.38 1.02 -16.42
C THR A 393 16.35 1.02 -17.55
N ILE A 394 15.06 0.93 -17.23
CA ILE A 394 13.96 1.02 -18.21
C ILE A 394 13.64 2.48 -18.55
N SER A 395 13.49 3.32 -17.53
CA SER A 395 13.03 4.70 -17.68
C SER A 395 14.15 5.72 -17.87
N GLY A 396 15.36 5.39 -17.40
CA GLY A 396 16.52 6.28 -17.43
C GLY A 396 17.17 6.41 -18.81
N ASN A 397 17.98 7.46 -18.96
CA ASN A 397 18.85 7.62 -20.13
C ASN A 397 20.24 6.98 -19.90
N ARG A 398 21.13 7.10 -20.90
CA ARG A 398 22.46 6.47 -20.85
C ARG A 398 23.30 7.01 -19.71
N GLU A 399 23.25 8.30 -19.44
CA GLU A 399 24.03 8.97 -18.39
C GLU A 399 23.57 8.51 -16.99
N GLN A 400 22.26 8.38 -16.79
CA GLN A 400 21.67 7.90 -15.54
C GLN A 400 22.02 6.44 -15.27
N VAL A 401 21.98 5.59 -16.30
CA VAL A 401 22.43 4.19 -16.18
C VAL A 401 23.94 4.12 -15.97
N ALA A 402 24.74 4.96 -16.63
CA ALA A 402 26.18 5.02 -16.38
C ALA A 402 26.50 5.38 -14.93
N GLN A 403 25.74 6.30 -14.31
CA GLN A 403 25.87 6.61 -12.88
C GLN A 403 25.56 5.39 -11.99
N LEU A 404 24.51 4.62 -12.32
CA LEU A 404 24.20 3.37 -11.63
C LEU A 404 25.35 2.35 -11.70
N ILE A 405 25.98 2.22 -12.87
CA ILE A 405 27.15 1.34 -13.04
C ILE A 405 28.33 1.85 -12.22
N HIS A 406 28.62 3.14 -12.30
CA HIS A 406 29.68 3.81 -11.52
C HIS A 406 29.51 3.57 -10.01
N ASP A 407 28.27 3.61 -9.51
CA ASP A 407 27.95 3.37 -8.10
C ASP A 407 27.98 1.89 -7.69
N ARG A 408 28.49 1.00 -8.57
CA ARG A 408 28.72 -0.43 -8.35
C ARG A 408 27.45 -1.22 -8.07
N ALA A 409 26.38 -0.94 -8.81
CA ALA A 409 25.14 -1.70 -8.73
C ALA A 409 25.25 -3.15 -9.25
N ILE A 410 26.13 -3.42 -10.23
CA ILE A 410 26.18 -4.71 -10.93
C ILE A 410 26.40 -5.90 -9.98
N PRO A 411 27.45 -5.94 -9.12
CA PRO A 411 27.70 -7.11 -8.28
C PRO A 411 26.52 -7.50 -7.37
N PRO A 412 25.97 -6.60 -6.52
CA PRO A 412 24.84 -6.96 -5.66
C PRO A 412 23.56 -7.25 -6.45
N PHE A 413 23.43 -6.77 -7.68
CA PHE A 413 22.30 -7.09 -8.55
C PHE A 413 22.42 -8.50 -9.13
N CYS A 414 23.60 -8.88 -9.61
CA CYS A 414 23.90 -10.24 -10.07
C CYS A 414 23.79 -11.29 -8.95
N ASP A 415 24.17 -10.94 -7.71
CA ASP A 415 24.09 -11.86 -6.57
C ASP A 415 22.65 -12.36 -6.29
N LEU A 416 21.63 -11.56 -6.63
CA LEU A 416 20.23 -11.95 -6.47
C LEU A 416 19.72 -12.93 -7.54
N LEU A 417 20.48 -13.22 -8.61
CA LEU A 417 20.14 -14.25 -9.59
C LEU A 417 20.06 -15.66 -8.97
N LEU A 418 20.69 -15.85 -7.80
CA LEU A 418 20.70 -17.12 -7.06
C LEU A 418 19.45 -17.34 -6.19
N CYS A 419 18.51 -16.39 -6.14
CA CYS A 419 17.29 -16.55 -5.34
C CYS A 419 16.30 -17.55 -5.99
N GLN A 420 15.26 -17.95 -5.24
CA GLN A 420 14.23 -18.87 -5.74
C GLN A 420 12.99 -18.17 -6.31
N ASP A 421 12.89 -16.85 -6.16
CA ASP A 421 11.74 -16.08 -6.64
C ASP A 421 11.91 -15.76 -8.13
N SER A 422 11.24 -16.53 -8.99
CA SER A 422 11.30 -16.34 -10.45
C SER A 422 10.94 -14.92 -10.90
N GLN A 423 10.09 -14.21 -10.16
CA GLN A 423 9.76 -12.83 -10.50
C GLN A 423 10.97 -11.92 -10.29
N VAL A 424 11.70 -12.11 -9.18
CA VAL A 424 12.91 -11.34 -8.89
C VAL A 424 14.00 -11.65 -9.91
N ILE A 425 14.20 -12.93 -10.26
CA ILE A 425 15.17 -13.33 -11.30
C ILE A 425 14.85 -12.61 -12.63
N ASN A 426 13.60 -12.63 -13.08
CA ASN A 426 13.19 -11.93 -14.30
C ASN A 426 13.48 -10.43 -14.25
N VAL A 427 13.20 -9.76 -13.12
CA VAL A 427 13.47 -8.33 -12.93
C VAL A 427 14.96 -8.02 -13.06
N ILE A 428 15.81 -8.91 -12.54
CA ILE A 428 17.27 -8.76 -12.59
C ILE A 428 17.78 -8.98 -14.02
N LEU A 429 17.35 -10.06 -14.68
CA LEU A 429 17.73 -10.35 -16.06
C LEU A 429 17.30 -9.22 -17.01
N ASP A 430 16.07 -8.71 -16.88
CA ASP A 430 15.59 -7.54 -17.64
C ASP A 430 16.48 -6.32 -17.37
N GLY A 431 16.82 -6.08 -16.10
CA GLY A 431 17.69 -4.98 -15.70
C GLY A 431 19.08 -5.07 -16.33
N ILE A 432 19.72 -6.25 -16.27
CA ILE A 432 21.03 -6.52 -16.87
C ILE A 432 20.99 -6.34 -18.39
N ASN A 433 19.99 -6.92 -19.05
CA ASN A 433 19.80 -6.80 -20.50
C ASN A 433 19.65 -5.33 -20.93
N ASN A 434 18.90 -4.54 -20.16
CA ASN A 434 18.74 -3.10 -20.44
C ASN A 434 20.05 -2.33 -20.24
N MET A 435 20.83 -2.62 -19.19
CA MET A 435 22.15 -2.01 -18.98
C MET A 435 23.08 -2.27 -20.18
N LEU A 436 23.18 -3.52 -20.63
CA LEU A 436 23.99 -3.93 -21.77
C LEU A 436 23.53 -3.26 -23.07
N LYS A 437 22.22 -3.25 -23.35
CA LYS A 437 21.64 -2.61 -24.54
C LYS A 437 21.83 -1.10 -24.57
N LEU A 438 21.68 -0.42 -23.43
CA LEU A 438 21.82 1.04 -23.35
C LEU A 438 23.27 1.50 -23.50
N ALA A 439 24.24 0.69 -23.08
CA ALA A 439 25.66 0.99 -23.25
C ALA A 439 26.10 1.02 -24.72
N GLY A 440 25.39 0.30 -25.61
CA GLY A 440 25.69 0.27 -27.04
C GLY A 440 27.15 -0.15 -27.28
N PRO A 441 27.99 0.68 -27.93
CA PRO A 441 29.39 0.34 -28.21
C PRO A 441 30.26 0.21 -26.96
N HIS A 442 29.78 0.61 -25.79
CA HIS A 442 30.47 0.45 -24.51
C HIS A 442 29.96 -0.74 -23.69
N SER A 443 29.20 -1.66 -24.30
CA SER A 443 28.67 -2.85 -23.63
C SER A 443 29.78 -3.74 -23.06
N GLU A 444 30.96 -3.78 -23.70
CA GLU A 444 32.13 -4.54 -23.24
C GLU A 444 32.54 -4.18 -21.81
N HIS A 445 32.48 -2.90 -21.43
CA HIS A 445 32.80 -2.49 -20.06
C HIS A 445 31.81 -3.08 -19.04
N ILE A 446 30.52 -3.10 -19.37
CA ILE A 446 29.49 -3.68 -18.50
C ILE A 446 29.60 -5.21 -18.47
N ALA A 447 29.84 -5.83 -19.62
CA ALA A 447 30.07 -7.28 -19.73
C ALA A 447 31.24 -7.72 -18.83
N ASN A 448 32.38 -7.01 -18.89
CA ASN A 448 33.53 -7.27 -18.03
C ASN A 448 33.19 -7.15 -16.54
N LEU A 449 32.42 -6.13 -16.13
CA LEU A 449 31.98 -5.98 -14.74
C LEU A 449 31.05 -7.13 -14.28
N ILE A 450 30.20 -7.63 -15.19
CA ILE A 450 29.33 -8.78 -14.91
C ILE A 450 30.20 -10.04 -14.77
N GLU A 451 31.19 -10.24 -15.63
CA GLU A 451 32.12 -11.38 -15.55
C GLU A 451 32.96 -11.35 -14.27
N GLU A 452 33.53 -10.20 -13.90
CA GLU A 452 34.33 -10.02 -12.68
C GLU A 452 33.58 -10.38 -11.39
N CYS A 453 32.24 -10.27 -11.39
CA CYS A 453 31.39 -10.62 -10.25
C CYS A 453 30.75 -12.01 -10.34
N ASP A 454 31.24 -12.87 -11.24
CA ASP A 454 30.69 -14.21 -11.52
C ASP A 454 29.22 -14.15 -11.99
N GLY A 455 28.82 -13.02 -12.58
CA GLY A 455 27.47 -12.79 -13.09
C GLY A 455 27.15 -13.63 -14.32
N VAL A 456 28.13 -13.83 -15.21
CA VAL A 456 27.98 -14.64 -16.44
C VAL A 456 27.58 -16.07 -16.08
N SER A 457 28.35 -16.74 -15.22
CA SER A 457 28.05 -18.11 -14.80
C SER A 457 26.71 -18.22 -14.06
N LYS A 458 26.31 -17.19 -13.28
CA LYS A 458 24.96 -17.13 -12.69
C LYS A 458 23.87 -17.08 -13.76
N ILE A 459 24.06 -16.32 -14.84
CA ILE A 459 23.11 -16.24 -15.96
C ILE A 459 23.11 -17.54 -16.77
N GLU A 460 24.26 -18.13 -17.06
CA GLU A 460 24.36 -19.43 -17.76
C GLU A 460 23.62 -20.54 -17.01
N ASN A 461 23.73 -20.60 -15.68
CA ASN A 461 23.00 -21.56 -14.87
C ASN A 461 21.47 -21.44 -15.04
N LEU A 462 20.97 -20.22 -15.29
CA LEU A 462 19.55 -19.97 -15.53
C LEU A 462 19.06 -20.45 -16.91
N GLN A 463 19.97 -20.82 -17.83
CA GLN A 463 19.61 -21.54 -19.06
C GLN A 463 19.12 -22.97 -18.79
N ASN A 464 19.15 -23.45 -17.54
CA ASN A 464 18.54 -24.71 -17.13
C ASN A 464 17.29 -24.50 -16.26
N HIS A 465 16.81 -23.27 -16.13
CA HIS A 465 15.68 -22.94 -15.26
C HIS A 465 14.35 -23.44 -15.84
N GLU A 466 13.46 -23.96 -14.98
CA GLU A 466 12.17 -24.57 -15.40
C GLU A 466 11.21 -23.55 -16.05
N ASN A 467 11.27 -22.30 -15.60
CA ASN A 467 10.52 -21.20 -16.22
C ASN A 467 11.13 -20.82 -17.58
N LEU A 468 10.36 -21.05 -18.65
CA LEU A 468 10.75 -20.82 -20.03
C LEU A 468 11.10 -19.35 -20.35
N GLU A 469 10.50 -18.38 -19.67
CA GLU A 469 10.82 -16.96 -19.86
C GLU A 469 12.22 -16.62 -19.33
N ILE A 470 12.55 -17.12 -18.12
CA ILE A 470 13.88 -16.98 -17.52
C ILE A 470 14.93 -17.65 -18.41
N TYR A 471 14.65 -18.89 -18.84
CA TYR A 471 15.52 -19.64 -19.75
C TYR A 471 15.85 -18.84 -21.01
N LYS A 472 14.81 -18.37 -21.72
CA LYS A 472 14.98 -17.62 -22.98
C LYS A 472 15.77 -16.34 -22.78
N LEU A 473 15.41 -15.56 -21.75
CA LEU A 473 16.07 -14.29 -21.50
C LEU A 473 17.54 -14.48 -21.10
N ALA A 474 17.86 -15.50 -20.29
CA ALA A 474 19.23 -15.86 -19.97
C ALA A 474 20.01 -16.32 -21.20
N TYR A 475 19.40 -17.13 -22.07
CA TYR A 475 19.99 -17.56 -23.33
C TYR A 475 20.31 -16.37 -24.24
N ASP A 476 19.33 -15.49 -24.47
CA ASP A 476 19.49 -14.31 -25.32
C ASP A 476 20.59 -13.36 -24.81
N ILE A 477 20.73 -13.18 -23.49
CA ILE A 477 21.78 -12.34 -22.91
C ILE A 477 23.17 -12.94 -23.19
N ILE A 478 23.33 -14.25 -22.98
CA ILE A 478 24.62 -14.92 -23.21
C ILE A 478 24.97 -14.90 -24.71
N GLU A 479 24.03 -15.28 -25.56
CA GLU A 479 24.23 -15.31 -27.02
C GLU A 479 24.59 -13.91 -27.56
N GLN A 480 23.90 -12.86 -27.10
CA GLN A 480 24.08 -11.51 -27.65
C GLN A 480 25.34 -10.80 -27.15
N PHE A 481 25.78 -11.04 -25.90
CA PHE A 481 26.79 -10.20 -25.25
C PHE A 481 28.03 -10.94 -24.76
N PHE A 482 28.02 -12.28 -24.72
CA PHE A 482 29.10 -13.08 -24.14
C PHE A 482 29.54 -14.26 -25.03
N SER A 483 29.03 -14.36 -26.27
CA SER A 483 29.46 -15.38 -27.24
C SER A 483 30.65 -14.88 -28.07
N ASP A 484 31.53 -15.79 -28.50
CA ASP A 484 32.72 -15.48 -29.31
C ASP A 484 32.38 -14.75 -30.64
N ASP A 485 31.15 -14.90 -31.14
CA ASP A 485 30.66 -14.23 -32.36
C ASP A 485 30.33 -12.73 -32.13
N ALA A 486 30.16 -12.29 -30.88
CA ALA A 486 29.90 -10.89 -30.55
C ALA A 486 31.12 -9.99 -30.83
N ASP A 487 32.33 -10.53 -30.71
CA ASP A 487 33.58 -9.84 -31.02
C ASP A 487 33.75 -9.58 -32.53
N GLU A 488 33.23 -10.45 -33.40
CA GLU A 488 33.30 -10.27 -34.86
C GLU A 488 32.40 -9.13 -35.37
N ALA A 489 31.22 -8.92 -34.76
CA ALA A 489 30.31 -7.85 -35.14
C ALA A 489 30.87 -6.45 -34.81
N VAL A 490 31.58 -6.31 -33.68
CA VAL A 490 32.26 -5.06 -33.30
C VAL A 490 33.47 -4.80 -34.21
N LEU A 491 34.17 -5.86 -34.64
CA LEU A 491 35.28 -5.77 -35.59
C LEU A 491 34.82 -5.41 -37.02
N GLU A 492 33.58 -5.73 -37.41
CA GLU A 492 33.03 -5.32 -38.71
C GLU A 492 32.69 -3.84 -38.81
N ASP A 493 32.13 -3.24 -37.74
CA ASP A 493 31.81 -1.81 -37.69
C ASP A 493 33.05 -0.88 -37.63
N LEU A 494 34.22 -1.44 -37.28
CA LEU A 494 35.51 -0.73 -37.24
C LEU A 494 36.32 -0.85 -38.54
N ARG A 495 35.83 -1.55 -39.57
CA ARG A 495 36.53 -1.64 -40.86
C ARG A 495 36.41 -0.31 -41.61
N PRO A 496 37.51 0.37 -41.99
CA PRO A 496 37.42 1.56 -42.82
C PRO A 496 36.77 1.20 -44.16
N ALA A 497 35.73 1.95 -44.55
CA ALA A 497 35.06 1.78 -45.82
C ALA A 497 36.09 1.87 -46.96
N ALA A 498 36.26 0.78 -47.69
CA ALA A 498 37.11 0.77 -48.88
C ALA A 498 36.51 1.73 -49.92
N ASP A 499 37.24 2.81 -50.20
CA ASP A 499 36.88 3.79 -51.20
C ASP A 499 36.82 3.11 -52.58
N GLU A 500 35.63 3.05 -53.19
CA GLU A 500 35.38 2.48 -54.52
C GLU A 500 35.93 3.40 -55.63
N ASN A 501 37.24 3.59 -55.67
CA ASN A 501 37.93 4.05 -56.88
C ASN A 501 39.01 3.04 -57.26
N ALA A 502 38.55 2.02 -57.97
CA ALA A 502 39.33 0.95 -58.56
C ALA A 502 40.49 1.48 -59.43
N PHE A 503 41.72 1.12 -59.06
CA PHE A 503 42.85 1.08 -59.98
C PHE A 503 42.66 -0.09 -60.96
N GLN A 504 42.22 0.20 -62.18
CA GLN A 504 42.29 -0.76 -63.29
C GLN A 504 43.75 -0.93 -63.76
N PHE A 505 44.29 -2.13 -63.57
CA PHE A 505 45.53 -2.56 -64.22
C PHE A 505 45.30 -2.75 -65.71
N ASN A 506 45.94 -1.91 -66.54
CA ASN A 506 45.97 -2.09 -67.99
C ASN A 506 47.34 -2.66 -68.39
N GLN A 507 47.34 -3.89 -68.91
CA GLN A 507 48.51 -4.55 -69.50
C GLN A 507 48.59 -4.22 -70.99
N ASN A 508 49.55 -3.40 -71.44
CA ASN A 508 50.46 -3.68 -72.59
C ASN A 508 51.35 -2.47 -72.98
N PRO A 509 52.43 -2.66 -73.76
CA PRO A 509 53.75 -2.14 -73.45
C PRO A 509 54.13 -0.97 -74.37
N ASN A 510 54.70 0.07 -73.79
CA ASN A 510 55.60 0.97 -74.50
C ASN A 510 56.56 1.60 -73.50
N ILE A 511 57.81 1.15 -73.55
CA ILE A 511 58.94 1.73 -72.83
C ILE A 511 59.36 2.99 -73.58
N PRO A 512 59.52 4.12 -72.88
CA PRO A 512 60.66 4.98 -73.15
C PRO A 512 61.59 5.04 -71.93
N ARG A 513 62.87 4.92 -72.26
CA ARG A 513 64.04 5.06 -71.41
C ARG A 513 64.14 6.49 -70.87
N ASP A 514 64.43 6.61 -69.57
CA ASP A 514 65.23 7.64 -68.89
C ASP A 514 64.86 7.51 -67.39
N GLY A 515 65.66 6.93 -66.51
CA GLY A 515 66.98 7.40 -66.11
C GLY A 515 66.88 7.83 -64.64
N PHE A 516 67.13 6.91 -63.70
CA PHE A 516 67.21 7.25 -62.28
C PHE A 516 68.52 7.98 -61.98
N ASN A 517 68.43 9.15 -61.33
CA ASN A 517 69.52 9.74 -60.57
C ASN A 517 69.17 9.68 -59.08
N PHE A 518 70.17 9.30 -58.29
CA PHE A 518 70.16 9.08 -56.84
C PHE A 518 69.80 10.33 -56.03
#